data_AF-A0A0C4FED4-F1
#
_entry.id   AF-A0A0C4FED4-F1
#
_cell.length_a   1.000
_cell.length_b   1.000
_cell.length_c   1.000
_cell.angle_alpha   90.00
_cell.angle_beta   90.00
_cell.angle_gamma   90.00
#
_symmetry.space_group_name_H-M   'P 1'
#
loop_
_entity.id
_entity.type
_entity.pdbx_description
1 polymer ?
#
loop_
_entity_poly.entity_id
_entity_poly.type
_entity_poly.pdbx_seq_one_letter_code
_entity_poly.pdbx_strand_id
1 'polypeptide(L)' 'MELENKNQPDDEYSVNEEGERTIYGNIPAPPAGNYDDVESVKEAIQEFARAHGYGISVKRSVPGKSVHFKCV' A
#
# COMPACT_ATOMS: atom_id res chain seq x y z
N MET A 1 -0.54 20.14 29.56
CA MET A 1 -0.17 18.73 29.38
C MET A 1 -0.56 18.36 27.97
N GLU A 2 0.36 18.58 27.03
CA GLU A 2 0.15 18.30 25.61
C GLU A 2 0.48 16.83 25.35
N LEU A 3 -0.48 16.06 24.85
CA LEU A 3 -0.21 14.72 24.33
C LEU A 3 0.08 14.87 22.84
N GLU A 4 1.36 14.94 22.50
CA GLU A 4 1.85 15.01 21.13
C GLU A 4 1.35 13.81 20.33
N ASN A 5 0.64 14.15 19.26
CA ASN A 5 0.12 13.26 18.25
C ASN A 5 1.33 12.63 17.53
N LYS A 6 1.65 11.37 17.84
CA LYS A 6 2.80 10.66 17.26
C LYS A 6 2.57 10.47 15.78
N ASN A 7 3.26 11.30 15.01
CA ASN A 7 3.41 11.26 13.56
C ASN A 7 3.45 9.80 13.05
N GLN A 8 2.52 9.50 12.16
CA GLN A 8 2.63 8.34 11.26
C GLN A 8 3.98 8.43 10.53
N PRO A 9 4.66 7.30 10.27
CA PRO A 9 5.89 7.34 9.50
C PRO A 9 5.55 7.83 8.09
N ASP A 10 6.04 9.03 7.77
CA ASP A 10 6.21 9.52 6.41
C ASP A 10 6.88 8.39 5.62
N ASP A 11 6.23 7.98 4.55
CA ASP A 11 6.75 7.11 3.50
C ASP A 11 7.93 7.82 2.79
N GLU A 12 9.02 8.01 3.54
CA GLU A 12 10.27 8.53 3.05
C GLU A 12 10.83 7.53 2.03
N TYR A 13 10.75 7.97 0.78
CA TYR A 13 11.33 7.37 -0.41
C TYR A 13 12.78 6.99 -0.13
N SER A 14 13.02 5.74 0.28
CA SER A 14 14.36 5.25 0.61
C SER A 14 15.11 5.01 -0.70
N VAL A 15 15.80 6.05 -1.18
CA VAL A 15 16.79 5.94 -2.26
C VAL A 15 18.04 5.31 -1.69
N ASN A 16 18.37 4.09 -2.12
CA ASN A 16 19.69 3.52 -1.87
C ASN A 16 20.74 4.28 -2.69
N GLU A 17 21.89 4.54 -2.06
CA GLU A 17 23.05 5.28 -2.56
C GLU A 17 23.67 4.75 -3.87
N GLU A 18 23.20 3.60 -4.37
CA GLU A 18 23.72 2.90 -5.55
C GLU A 18 22.92 3.16 -6.84
N GLY A 19 21.89 4.02 -6.82
CA GLY A 19 21.24 4.51 -8.05
C GLY A 19 20.45 3.46 -8.84
N GLU A 20 20.13 2.32 -8.25
CA GLU A 20 19.11 1.43 -8.81
C GLU A 20 17.74 2.10 -8.65
N ARG A 21 17.16 2.55 -9.77
CA ARG A 21 15.75 2.92 -9.81
C ARG A 21 14.96 1.71 -9.35
N THR A 22 14.36 1.79 -8.17
CA THR A 22 13.27 0.89 -7.80
C THR A 22 12.27 0.95 -8.95
N ILE A 23 12.03 -0.19 -9.60
CA ILE A 23 11.22 -0.36 -10.83
C ILE A 23 9.73 0.01 -10.61
N TYR A 24 9.41 0.58 -9.45
CA TYR A 24 8.10 0.91 -8.92
C TYR A 24 7.70 2.37 -9.15
N GLY A 25 8.59 3.22 -9.69
CA GLY A 25 8.35 4.67 -9.82
C GLY A 25 7.19 5.09 -10.74
N ASN A 26 6.53 4.16 -11.44
CA ASN A 26 5.43 4.49 -12.36
C ASN A 26 4.24 3.51 -12.28
N ILE A 27 4.06 2.83 -11.14
CA ILE A 27 2.86 2.02 -10.92
C ILE A 27 1.70 2.96 -10.60
N PRO A 28 0.61 2.95 -11.38
CA PRO A 28 -0.56 3.75 -11.06
C PRO A 28 -1.08 3.36 -9.67
N ALA A 29 -1.41 4.35 -8.85
CA ALA A 29 -2.07 4.08 -7.59
C ALA A 29 -3.43 3.42 -7.88
N PRO A 30 -3.87 2.45 -7.05
CA PRO A 30 -5.24 1.99 -7.12
C PRO A 30 -6.20 3.18 -6.90
N PRO A 31 -7.42 3.12 -7.43
CA PRO A 31 -8.37 4.22 -7.33
C PRO A 31 -8.59 4.60 -5.86
N ALA A 32 -8.45 5.89 -5.57
CA ALA A 32 -8.78 6.43 -4.26
C ALA A 32 -10.29 6.24 -4.05
N GLY A 33 -10.66 5.45 -3.05
CA GLY A 33 -12.04 5.11 -2.74
C GLY A 33 -12.27 5.16 -1.24
N ASN A 34 -13.47 5.56 -0.84
CA ASN A 34 -13.95 5.32 0.51
C ASN A 34 -14.62 3.95 0.51
N TYR A 35 -14.12 3.04 1.33
CA TYR A 35 -14.63 1.69 1.44
C TYR A 35 -15.19 1.49 2.85
N ASP A 36 -16.37 0.88 2.93
CA ASP A 36 -17.03 0.63 4.21
C ASP A 36 -16.32 -0.44 5.06
N ASP A 37 -15.62 -1.38 4.41
CA ASP A 37 -14.87 -2.44 5.07
C ASP A 37 -13.52 -2.77 4.38
N VAL A 38 -12.60 -3.34 5.16
CA VAL A 38 -11.25 -3.74 4.71
C VAL A 38 -11.30 -4.87 3.68
N GLU A 39 -12.30 -5.74 3.71
CA GLU A 39 -12.49 -6.77 2.69
C GLU A 39 -12.75 -6.16 1.32
N SER A 40 -13.57 -5.12 1.25
CA SER A 40 -13.82 -4.38 0.00
C SER A 40 -12.57 -3.67 -0.53
N VAL A 41 -11.75 -3.10 0.36
CA VAL A 41 -10.42 -2.54 -0.01
C VAL A 41 -9.53 -3.62 -0.61
N LYS A 42 -9.51 -4.80 0.02
CA LYS A 42 -8.67 -5.92 -0.42
C LYS A 42 -9.07 -6.42 -1.80
N GLU A 43 -10.37 -6.60 -2.04
CA GLU A 43 -10.89 -7.03 -3.35
C GLU A 43 -10.56 -6.01 -4.45
N ALA A 44 -10.78 -4.71 -4.18
CA ALA A 44 -10.49 -3.65 -5.15
C ALA A 44 -9.00 -3.60 -5.54
N ILE A 45 -8.09 -3.72 -4.57
CA ILE A 45 -6.65 -3.73 -4.83
C ILE A 45 -6.22 -4.99 -5.59
N GLN A 46 -6.81 -6.16 -5.29
CA GLN A 46 -6.55 -7.40 -6.02
C GLN A 46 -7.06 -7.33 -7.47
N GLU A 47 -8.23 -6.75 -7.69
CA GLU A 47 -8.77 -6.55 -9.04
C GLU A 47 -7.91 -5.59 -9.86
N PHE A 48 -7.52 -4.47 -9.25
CA PHE A 48 -6.58 -3.51 -9.85
C PHE A 48 -5.25 -4.19 -10.23
N ALA A 49 -4.67 -4.96 -9.30
CA ALA A 49 -3.43 -5.69 -9.56
C ALA A 49 -3.58 -6.67 -10.73
N ARG A 50 -4.68 -7.43 -10.76
CA ARG A 50 -4.98 -8.36 -11.86
C ARG A 50 -5.14 -7.64 -13.20
N ALA A 51 -5.86 -6.51 -13.23
CA ALA A 51 -6.09 -5.73 -14.45
C ALA A 51 -4.80 -5.15 -15.04
N HIS A 52 -3.82 -4.84 -14.18
CA HIS A 52 -2.51 -4.31 -14.58
C HIS A 52 -1.40 -5.37 -14.66
N GLY A 53 -1.71 -6.65 -14.43
CA GLY A 53 -0.74 -7.75 -14.49
C GLY A 53 0.23 -7.83 -13.32
N TYR A 54 -0.07 -7.19 -12.19
CA TYR A 54 0.72 -7.26 -10.97
C TYR A 54 0.42 -8.53 -10.18
N GLY A 55 1.46 -9.29 -9.86
CA GLY A 55 1.38 -10.33 -8.84
C GLY A 55 1.47 -9.70 -7.46
N ILE A 56 0.42 -9.81 -6.64
CA ILE A 56 0.43 -9.35 -5.25
C ILE A 56 -0.05 -10.43 -4.28
N SER A 57 0.39 -10.32 -3.03
CA SER A 57 -0.07 -11.17 -1.92
C SER A 57 -0.18 -10.39 -0.63
N VAL A 58 -1.07 -10.83 0.26
CA VAL A 58 -1.23 -10.21 1.59
C VAL A 58 -0.03 -10.57 2.46
N LYS A 59 0.65 -9.54 3.00
CA LYS A 59 1.76 -9.68 3.96
C LYS A 59 1.28 -9.70 5.40
N ARG A 60 0.35 -8.80 5.75
CA ARG A 60 -0.26 -8.68 7.09
C ARG A 60 -1.64 -8.05 6.95
N SER A 61 -2.58 -8.48 7.78
CA SER A 61 -3.87 -7.81 7.95
C SER A 61 -4.14 -7.56 9.44
N VAL A 62 -4.75 -6.41 9.72
CA VAL A 62 -5.37 -6.10 11.01
C VAL A 62 -6.88 -6.07 10.75
N PRO A 63 -7.66 -6.98 11.34
CA PRO A 63 -9.10 -7.05 11.13
C PRO A 63 -9.78 -5.71 11.35
N GLY A 64 -10.61 -5.27 10.39
CA GLY A 64 -11.35 -4.01 10.46
C GLY A 64 -10.51 -2.73 10.44
N LYS A 65 -9.18 -2.80 10.22
CA LYS A 65 -8.31 -1.61 10.22
C LYS A 65 -7.44 -1.47 8.99
N SER A 66 -6.68 -2.50 8.62
CA SER A 66 -5.71 -2.37 7.52
C SER A 66 -5.30 -3.70 6.90
N VAL A 67 -4.88 -3.65 5.65
CA VAL A 67 -4.27 -4.76 4.93
C VAL A 67 -3.02 -4.26 4.22
N HIS A 68 -1.93 -5.03 4.33
CA HIS A 68 -0.65 -4.72 3.71
C HIS A 68 -0.35 -5.75 2.64
N PHE A 69 0.00 -5.29 1.45
CA PHE A 69 0.35 -6.14 0.31
C PHE A 69 1.85 -6.13 0.06
N LYS A 70 2.34 -7.18 -0.60
CA LYS A 70 3.67 -7.27 -1.19
C LYS A 70 3.54 -7.77 -2.62
N CYS A 71 4.47 -7.39 -3.49
CA CYS A 71 4.60 -8.01 -4.79
C CYS A 71 5.08 -9.47 -4.65
N VAL A 72 4.69 -10.33 -5.59
CA VAL A 72 5.18 -11.72 -5.71
C VAL A 72 5.96 -11.92 -6.99
#